data_AF-A0A7J7IS31-F1
#
_entry.id   AF-A0A7J7IS31-F1
#
_cell.length_a   1.000
_cell.length_b   1.000
_cell.length_c   1.000
_cell.angle_alpha   90.00
_cell.angle_beta   90.00
_cell.angle_gamma   90.00
#
_symmetry.space_group_name_H-M   'P 1'
#
loop_
_entity.id
_entity.type
_entity.pdbx_description
1 polymer ?
#
loop_
_entity_poly.entity_id
_entity_poly.type
_entity_poly.pdbx_seq_one_letter_code
_entity_poly.pdbx_strand_id
1 'polypeptide(L)'
;MLPYEEQECAEILRIRSEEEDIEITPPALALLAKIAAETSIRYAMYCMTTTAVLCGQRKGTRVEIDDVKRAYLLFMDSRRSAQYLLAHADDYMMSEVDGQTDETTPHTTDASKEPPSSPSPN
;
A
#
# COMPACT_ATOMS: atom_id res chain seq x y z
N MET A 1 12.21 -13.73 -15.23
CA MET A 1 11.41 -14.72 -14.46
C MET A 1 9.96 -14.47 -14.80
N LEU A 2 9.17 -15.51 -15.08
CA LEU A 2 7.76 -15.38 -15.44
C LEU A 2 6.91 -15.22 -14.17
N PRO A 3 5.80 -14.46 -14.22
CA PRO A 3 4.86 -14.38 -13.10
C PRO A 3 4.20 -15.74 -12.86
N TYR A 4 3.88 -16.02 -11.60
CA TYR A 4 3.15 -17.23 -11.22
C TYR A 4 1.72 -17.18 -11.73
N GLU A 5 1.21 -18.32 -12.20
CA GLU A 5 -0.20 -18.49 -12.50
C GLU A 5 -1.03 -18.61 -11.21
N GLU A 6 -2.35 -18.44 -11.31
CA GLU A 6 -3.26 -18.49 -10.15
C GLU A 6 -3.18 -19.85 -9.43
N GLN A 7 -3.03 -20.95 -10.18
CA GLN A 7 -2.88 -22.30 -9.62
C GLN A 7 -1.58 -22.44 -8.83
N GLU A 8 -0.48 -21.88 -9.35
CA GLU A 8 0.81 -21.88 -8.66
C GLU A 8 0.75 -21.00 -7.40
N CYS A 9 0.05 -19.86 -7.46
CA CYS A 9 -0.19 -19.02 -6.30
C CYS A 9 -0.98 -19.76 -5.20
N ALA A 10 -2.02 -20.50 -5.58
CA ALA A 10 -2.81 -21.30 -4.65
C ALA A 10 -1.95 -22.37 -3.96
N GLU A 11 -1.07 -23.05 -4.70
CA GLU A 11 -0.20 -24.08 -4.15
C GLU A 11 0.86 -23.50 -3.20
N ILE A 12 1.47 -22.37 -3.57
CA ILE A 12 2.42 -21.68 -2.69
C ILE A 12 1.72 -21.25 -1.40
N LEU A 13 0.52 -20.66 -1.49
CA LEU A 13 -0.24 -20.24 -0.32
C LEU A 13 -0.69 -21.43 0.54
N ARG A 14 -1.04 -22.57 -0.06
CA ARG A 14 -1.34 -23.81 0.66
C ARG A 14 -0.16 -24.26 1.51
N ILE A 15 1.02 -24.40 0.89
CA ILE A 15 2.25 -24.81 1.59
C ILE A 15 2.57 -23.84 2.72
N ARG A 16 2.39 -22.53 2.50
CA ARG A 16 2.65 -21.52 3.55
C ARG A 16 1.62 -21.54 4.67
N SER A 17 0.35 -21.80 4.36
CA SER A 17 -0.67 -21.98 5.39
C SER A 17 -0.41 -23.21 6.26
N GLU A 18 0.14 -24.28 5.67
CA GLU A 18 0.56 -25.48 6.41
C GLU A 18 1.78 -25.18 7.31
N GLU A 19 2.78 -24.45 6.80
CA GLU A 19 3.96 -24.07 7.58
C GLU A 19 3.64 -23.10 8.73
N GLU A 20 2.66 -22.21 8.55
CA GLU A 20 2.22 -21.25 9.57
C GLU A 20 1.13 -21.83 10.52
N ASP A 21 0.79 -23.12 10.39
CA ASP A 21 -0.29 -23.79 11.13
C ASP A 21 -1.66 -23.06 11.03
N ILE A 22 -1.96 -22.48 9.86
CA ILE A 22 -3.21 -21.77 9.59
C ILE A 22 -4.18 -22.69 8.85
N GLU A 23 -5.25 -23.13 9.50
CA GLU A 23 -6.31 -23.86 8.81
C GLU A 23 -7.16 -22.91 7.96
N ILE A 24 -7.14 -23.08 6.62
CA ILE A 24 -7.87 -22.26 5.67
C ILE A 24 -8.91 -23.09 4.93
N THR A 25 -10.13 -22.59 4.79
CA THR A 25 -11.17 -23.25 3.98
C THR A 25 -10.82 -23.17 2.48
N PRO A 26 -11.13 -24.20 1.67
CA PRO A 26 -10.85 -24.18 0.23
C PRO A 26 -11.32 -22.92 -0.52
N PRO A 27 -12.54 -22.39 -0.27
CA PRO A 27 -12.96 -21.17 -0.98
C PRO A 27 -12.24 -19.90 -0.49
N ALA A 28 -11.77 -19.85 0.76
CA ALA A 28 -10.95 -18.75 1.25
C ALA A 28 -9.54 -18.78 0.61
N LEU A 29 -8.96 -19.98 0.46
CA LEU A 29 -7.69 -20.16 -0.25
C LEU A 29 -7.78 -19.75 -1.72
N ALA A 30 -8.86 -20.13 -2.41
CA ALA A 30 -9.11 -19.70 -3.79
C ALA A 30 -9.20 -18.17 -3.92
N LEU A 31 -9.87 -17.51 -2.98
CA LEU A 31 -9.94 -16.04 -2.97
C LEU A 31 -8.56 -15.40 -2.73
N LEU A 32 -7.76 -15.94 -1.79
CA LEU A 32 -6.38 -15.48 -1.57
C LEU A 32 -5.49 -15.67 -2.80
N ALA A 33 -5.63 -16.78 -3.53
CA ALA A 33 -4.90 -17.04 -4.76
C ALA A 33 -5.26 -16.03 -5.87
N LYS A 34 -6.56 -15.72 -6.02
CA LYS A 34 -7.01 -14.67 -6.93
C LYS A 34 -6.45 -13.31 -6.56
N ILE A 35 -6.46 -12.96 -5.27
CA ILE A 35 -5.83 -11.71 -4.77
C ILE A 35 -4.33 -11.70 -5.11
N ALA A 36 -3.63 -12.82 -4.94
CA ALA A 36 -2.20 -12.93 -5.26
C ALA A 36 -1.91 -12.67 -6.74
N ALA A 37 -2.73 -13.24 -7.63
CA ALA A 37 -2.62 -13.07 -9.08
C ALA A 37 -2.94 -11.64 -9.54
N GLU A 38 -3.91 -10.97 -8.91
CA GLU A 38 -4.30 -9.59 -9.26
C GLU A 38 -3.35 -8.53 -8.69
N THR A 39 -2.63 -8.84 -7.60
CA THR A 39 -1.78 -7.90 -6.87
C THR A 39 -0.32 -8.40 -6.79
N SER A 40 0.02 -9.13 -5.74
CA SER A 40 1.30 -9.82 -5.56
C SER A 40 1.16 -10.94 -4.53
N ILE A 41 1.96 -11.99 -4.67
CA ILE A 41 2.00 -13.09 -3.70
C ILE A 41 2.40 -12.64 -2.30
N ARG A 42 3.28 -11.63 -2.20
CA ARG A 42 3.70 -11.05 -0.92
C ARG A 42 2.51 -10.42 -0.18
N TYR A 43 1.69 -9.65 -0.89
CA TYR A 43 0.49 -9.06 -0.30
C TYR A 43 -0.51 -10.13 0.14
N ALA A 44 -0.70 -11.19 -0.66
CA ALA A 44 -1.56 -12.31 -0.28
C ALA A 44 -1.06 -13.06 0.96
N MET A 45 0.26 -13.26 1.13
CA MET A 45 0.84 -13.85 2.35
C MET A 45 0.58 -12.99 3.58
N TYR A 46 0.77 -11.66 3.49
CA TYR A 46 0.44 -10.77 4.60
C TYR A 46 -1.07 -10.77 4.92
N CYS A 47 -1.92 -10.86 3.90
CA CYS A 47 -3.35 -11.04 4.11
C CYS A 47 -3.64 -12.37 4.83
N MET A 48 -3.02 -13.47 4.43
CA MET A 48 -3.19 -14.79 5.06
C MET A 48 -2.84 -14.77 6.56
N THR A 49 -1.73 -14.17 6.95
CA THR A 49 -1.38 -14.03 8.38
C THR A 49 -2.39 -13.16 9.12
N THR A 50 -2.91 -12.11 8.47
CA THR A 50 -3.93 -11.22 9.06
C THR A 50 -5.28 -11.93 9.23
N THR A 51 -5.68 -12.78 8.28
CA THR A 51 -6.95 -13.51 8.36
C THR A 51 -6.93 -14.54 9.49
N ALA A 52 -5.78 -15.12 9.82
CA ALA A 52 -5.62 -15.96 11.01
C ALA A 52 -5.93 -15.19 12.31
N VAL A 53 -5.45 -13.94 12.43
CA VAL A 53 -5.77 -13.09 13.58
C VAL A 53 -7.27 -12.76 13.63
N LEU A 54 -7.88 -12.43 12.49
CA LEU A 54 -9.32 -12.14 12.41
C LEU A 54 -10.18 -13.36 12.75
N CYS A 55 -9.78 -14.54 12.28
CA CYS A 55 -10.41 -15.82 12.64
C CYS A 55 -10.35 -16.05 14.15
N GLY A 56 -9.20 -15.83 14.77
CA GLY A 56 -9.04 -15.90 16.22
C GLY A 56 -9.93 -14.90 16.98
N GLN A 57 -10.08 -13.68 16.48
CA GLN A 57 -10.96 -12.67 17.08
C GLN A 57 -12.44 -13.07 17.08
N ARG A 58 -12.91 -13.76 16.03
CA ARG A 58 -14.28 -14.33 16.00
C ARG A 58 -14.40 -15.67 16.74
N LYS A 59 -13.32 -16.15 17.36
CA LYS A 59 -13.22 -17.47 17.99
C LYS A 59 -13.46 -18.63 17.01
N GLY A 60 -13.10 -18.42 15.74
CA GLY A 60 -13.13 -19.45 14.71
C GLY A 60 -11.90 -20.35 14.79
N THR A 61 -12.02 -21.56 14.26
CA THR A 61 -10.91 -22.52 14.16
C THR A 61 -10.30 -22.57 12.76
N ARG A 62 -11.04 -22.12 11.73
CA ARG A 62 -10.62 -22.14 10.32
C ARG A 62 -10.93 -20.83 9.66
N VAL A 63 -9.99 -20.28 8.89
CA VAL A 63 -10.17 -19.07 8.10
C VAL A 63 -11.25 -19.27 7.03
N GLU A 64 -12.24 -18.38 7.05
CA GLU A 64 -13.35 -18.36 6.10
C GLU A 64 -13.21 -17.19 5.11
N ILE A 65 -14.02 -17.21 4.05
CA ILE A 65 -14.01 -16.16 3.02
C ILE A 65 -14.20 -14.76 3.62
N ASP A 66 -15.04 -14.64 4.64
CA ASP A 66 -15.36 -13.35 5.23
C ASP A 66 -14.18 -12.76 6.01
N ASP A 67 -13.31 -13.61 6.57
CA ASP A 67 -12.05 -13.15 7.17
C ASP A 67 -11.15 -12.53 6.08
N VAL A 68 -11.04 -13.19 4.91
CA VAL A 68 -10.25 -12.72 3.77
C VAL A 68 -10.79 -11.40 3.22
N LYS A 69 -12.10 -11.28 3.03
CA LYS A 69 -12.74 -10.03 2.60
C LYS A 69 -12.46 -8.91 3.59
N ARG A 70 -12.56 -9.19 4.89
CA ARG A 70 -12.31 -8.20 5.94
C ARG A 70 -10.85 -7.76 5.96
N ALA A 71 -9.89 -8.67 5.83
CA ALA A 71 -8.47 -8.34 5.72
C ALA A 71 -8.19 -7.47 4.48
N TYR A 72 -8.78 -7.82 3.33
CA TYR A 72 -8.62 -7.08 2.07
C TYR A 72 -9.18 -5.64 2.14
N LEU A 73 -10.24 -5.42 2.92
CA LEU A 73 -10.80 -4.08 3.17
C LEU A 73 -9.94 -3.25 4.12
N LEU A 74 -9.35 -3.88 5.14
CA LEU A 74 -8.53 -3.19 6.14
C LEU A 74 -7.14 -2.81 5.63
N PHE A 75 -6.54 -3.65 4.77
CA PHE A 75 -5.17 -3.47 4.30
C PHE A 75 -5.14 -3.33 2.79
N MET A 76 -4.65 -2.19 2.30
CA MET A 76 -4.53 -1.93 0.87
C MET A 76 -3.24 -2.50 0.29
N ASP A 77 -3.29 -2.97 -0.96
CA ASP A 77 -2.09 -3.23 -1.74
C ASP A 77 -1.54 -1.92 -2.35
N SER A 78 -0.33 -1.98 -2.92
CA SER A 78 0.37 -0.81 -3.47
C SER A 78 -0.40 -0.07 -4.56
N ARG A 79 -1.19 -0.77 -5.38
CA ARG A 79 -1.94 -0.15 -6.47
C ARG A 79 -3.13 0.62 -5.92
N ARG A 80 -3.89 -0.01 -5.00
CA ARG A 80 -5.02 0.64 -4.33
C ARG A 80 -4.58 1.81 -3.47
N SER A 81 -3.47 1.69 -2.75
CA SER A 81 -2.95 2.81 -1.95
C SER A 81 -2.50 3.99 -2.81
N ALA A 82 -1.82 3.75 -3.93
CA ALA A 82 -1.45 4.81 -4.87
C ALA A 82 -2.68 5.52 -5.46
N GLN A 83 -3.72 4.77 -5.84
CA GLN A 83 -4.98 5.35 -6.32
C GLN A 83 -5.68 6.17 -5.23
N TYR A 84 -5.67 5.68 -3.98
CA TYR A 84 -6.23 6.42 -2.86
C TYR A 84 -5.52 7.76 -2.64
N LEU A 85 -4.18 7.78 -2.72
CA LEU A 85 -3.39 9.01 -2.61
C LEU A 85 -3.71 10.01 -3.73
N LEU A 86 -3.84 9.53 -4.97
CA LEU A 86 -4.21 10.39 -6.10
C LEU A 86 -5.63 10.96 -5.96
N ALA A 87 -6.58 10.17 -5.48
CA ALA A 87 -7.96 10.60 -5.30
C ALA A 87 -8.15 11.62 -4.17
N HIS A 88 -7.22 11.66 -3.21
CA HIS A 88 -7.23 12.59 -2.07
C HIS A 88 -6.00 13.50 -2.13
N ALA A 89 -5.47 13.77 -3.32
CA ALA A 89 -4.23 14.52 -3.49
C ALA A 89 -4.30 15.86 -2.74
N ASP A 90 -5.42 16.58 -2.86
CA ASP A 90 -5.71 17.87 -2.24
C ASP A 90 -5.52 17.90 -0.71
N ASP A 91 -5.75 16.77 -0.02
CA ASP A 91 -5.62 16.65 1.43
C ASP A 91 -4.16 16.48 1.90
N TYR A 92 -3.23 16.21 0.99
CA TYR A 92 -1.82 16.00 1.32
C TYR A 92 -1.00 17.28 1.15
N MET A 93 0.00 17.47 2.02
CA MET A 93 0.88 18.65 2.06
C MET A 93 1.65 18.97 0.77
N MET A 94 1.61 18.11 -0.25
CA MET A 94 2.23 18.33 -1.57
C MET A 94 1.21 18.62 -2.68
N SER A 95 -0.02 19.01 -2.30
CA SER A 95 -1.12 19.31 -3.23
C SER A 95 -1.14 20.74 -3.75
N GLU A 96 -0.10 21.53 -3.47
CA GLU A 96 0.12 22.75 -4.23
C GLU A 96 0.43 22.32 -5.67
N VAL A 97 -0.62 22.29 -6.48
CA VAL A 97 -0.49 22.59 -7.91
C VAL A 97 0.03 24.01 -7.94
N ASP A 98 1.34 24.17 -7.80
CA ASP A 98 2.06 25.35 -8.23
C ASP A 98 1.85 25.42 -9.74
N GLY A 99 0.73 26.04 -10.11
CA GLY A 99 0.57 26.63 -11.41
C GLY A 99 1.74 27.58 -11.62
N GLN A 100 2.49 27.30 -12.68
CA GLN A 100 3.51 28.15 -13.30
C GLN A 100 4.91 28.13 -12.65
N THR A 101 5.82 27.39 -13.29
CA THR A 101 6.98 28.02 -13.96
C THR A 101 7.45 27.13 -15.09
N ASP A 102 6.94 27.44 -16.27
CA ASP A 102 7.68 27.31 -17.52
C ASP A 102 8.82 28.34 -17.44
N GLU A 103 10.04 27.92 -17.12
CA GLU A 103 11.28 28.42 -17.75
C GLU A 103 12.51 27.76 -17.13
N THR A 104 13.28 27.12 -18.01
CA THR A 104 14.64 26.68 -17.74
C THR A 104 15.53 27.91 -17.65
N THR A 105 16.00 28.30 -16.46
CA THR A 105 17.12 29.25 -16.35
C THR A 105 18.20 28.72 -15.40
N PRO A 106 19.48 28.69 -15.83
CA PRO A 106 20.57 28.11 -15.05
C PRO A 106 21.02 29.07 -13.94
N HIS A 107 21.27 28.50 -12.77
CA HIS A 107 21.82 29.18 -11.60
C HIS A 107 23.22 29.73 -11.92
N THR A 108 23.40 31.05 -11.92
CA THR A 108 24.72 31.68 -11.65
C THR A 108 24.56 32.64 -10.49
N THR A 109 25.27 32.31 -9.42
CA THR A 109 25.56 33.11 -8.23
C THR A 109 26.10 34.48 -8.59
N ASP A 110 25.55 35.55 -7.99
CA ASP A 110 26.39 36.64 -7.51
C ASP A 110 25.81 37.31 -6.27
N ALA A 111 26.71 37.60 -5.35
CA ALA A 111 26.48 38.14 -4.03
C ALA A 111 26.58 39.66 -4.06
N SER A 112 25.60 40.37 -3.50
CA SER A 112 25.75 41.72 -2.94
C SER A 112 24.45 42.14 -2.24
N LYS A 113 24.43 42.13 -0.91
CA LYS A 113 23.41 42.85 -0.12
C LYS A 113 24.10 43.54 1.06
N GLU A 114 24.35 44.84 0.92
CA GLU A 114 24.71 45.73 2.03
C GLU A 114 23.49 45.93 2.97
N PRO A 115 23.71 46.20 4.28
CA PRO A 115 22.65 46.26 5.28
C PRO A 115 21.94 47.64 5.34
N PRO A 116 20.70 47.70 5.85
CA PRO A 116 19.91 48.93 5.87
C PRO A 116 20.33 49.87 7.02
N SER A 117 20.53 51.16 6.70
CA SER A 117 20.70 52.23 7.69
C SER A 117 19.35 52.73 8.20
N SER A 118 19.14 52.64 9.51
CA SER A 118 18.00 53.21 10.22
C SER A 118 18.14 54.73 10.38
N PRO A 119 17.09 55.55 10.20
CA PRO A 119 17.13 56.95 10.61
C PRO A 119 16.73 57.08 12.09
N SER A 120 17.51 57.86 12.84
CA SER A 120 17.19 58.33 14.20
C SER A 120 16.97 59.85 14.20
N PRO A 121 16.31 60.40 15.23
CA PRO A 121 15.30 61.45 15.09
C PRO A 121 15.87 62.86 15.22
N ASN A 122 15.16 63.83 14.64
CA ASN A 122 15.04 65.17 15.18
C ASN A 122 13.71 65.78 14.73
#